data_AF-D3PEU3-F1
#
_entry.id   AF-D3PEU3-F1
#
_cell.length_a   1.000
_cell.length_b   1.000
_cell.length_c   1.000
_cell.angle_alpha   90.00
_cell.angle_beta   90.00
_cell.angle_gamma   90.00
#
_symmetry.space_group_name_H-M   'P 1'
#
loop_
_entity.id
_entity.type
_entity.pdbx_description
1 polymer ?
#
loop_
_entity_poly.entity_id
_entity_poly.type
_entity_poly.pdbx_seq_one_letter_code
_entity_poly.pdbx_strand_id
1 'polypeptide(L)'
;MTYEEKYKLILEKLNSGEKITFSDVYVLIFNGYYFYSLQILKLTKYDNKWTIAHEQASRGWTTEDKDILKLANEDGFTVAHIQAKKGWITNDKEILKLADNNGRTVAHEQAYYGWTTNDKEILKLATKHGWTVAHEQARNGWTTEDKEILKLADEKGWTVAHEQARNKWTTEDKKILKLADKKGWTVAHEQARNGWITEDKEILKLANEDGFTVAHIQAKKGWITNDKEILKLADNNGRTVAHEQAYYGWTTNDKEILKLATKHGWTVAHEQARNGWTTEDKEILKLADEKGWTVAHEQARNKWTTEDKKILKLADKKGWTVAHEQARNGWITEDKEILKLADKKGLTVAHTQAKNGWITYDKEILKLIDYEQDSVLYTIIKNYTKTKLVCIDYDLLKLPRGRNSYICNELALKNNFLIKSKKICNYKSIFNSTFTDYLINKNSSKIDPNVEALVYLKLFKKPTTLINRNLHSSKRGKILLKQIKFYKLLNDNIKLMFLLNNIC
;
A
#
# COMPACT_ATOMS: atom_id res chain seq x y z
N MET A 1 60.06 -6.64 30.90
CA MET A 1 60.62 -6.88 29.57
C MET A 1 59.88 -6.02 28.56
N THR A 2 60.58 -5.09 27.91
CA THR A 2 60.05 -4.26 26.81
C THR A 2 59.66 -5.13 25.61
N TYR A 3 58.91 -4.59 24.65
CA TYR A 3 58.59 -5.34 23.44
C TYR A 3 59.83 -5.64 22.59
N GLU A 4 60.81 -4.75 22.57
CA GLU A 4 62.08 -4.96 21.87
C GLU A 4 62.89 -6.10 22.49
N GLU A 5 62.96 -6.16 23.83
CA GLU A 5 63.62 -7.25 24.54
C GLU A 5 62.91 -8.60 24.30
N LYS A 6 61.56 -8.60 24.29
CA LYS A 6 60.77 -9.79 23.93
C LYS A 6 61.04 -10.24 22.49
N TYR A 7 61.16 -9.30 21.54
CA TYR A 7 61.47 -9.61 20.15
C TYR A 7 62.86 -10.23 20.00
N LYS A 8 63.89 -9.66 20.64
CA LYS A 8 65.25 -10.22 20.67
C LYS A 8 65.27 -11.63 21.26
N LEU A 9 64.56 -11.85 22.38
CA LEU A 9 64.44 -13.16 23.00
C LEU A 9 63.81 -14.20 22.06
N ILE A 10 62.78 -13.84 21.29
CA ILE A 10 62.18 -14.76 20.31
C ILE A 10 63.17 -15.12 19.20
N LEU A 11 63.98 -14.17 18.73
CA LEU A 11 65.01 -14.45 17.72
C LEU A 11 66.14 -15.34 18.26
N GLU A 12 66.55 -15.14 19.51
CA GLU A 12 67.52 -16.02 20.20
C GLU A 12 66.98 -17.44 20.33
N LYS A 13 65.72 -17.59 20.78
CA LYS A 13 65.03 -18.89 20.83
C LYS A 13 64.95 -19.57 19.48
N LEU A 14 64.69 -18.79 18.42
CA LEU A 14 64.64 -19.32 17.06
C LEU A 14 66.00 -19.89 16.64
N ASN A 15 67.09 -19.16 16.93
CA ASN A 15 68.45 -19.58 16.59
C ASN A 15 68.94 -20.76 17.44
N SER A 16 68.50 -20.87 18.69
CA SER A 16 68.85 -21.99 19.58
C SER A 16 67.99 -23.25 19.37
N GLY A 17 66.95 -23.17 18.52
CA GLY A 17 66.00 -24.27 18.30
C GLY A 17 65.01 -24.46 19.46
N GLU A 18 64.92 -23.50 20.37
CA GLU A 18 63.92 -23.52 21.43
C GLU A 18 62.49 -23.40 20.88
N LYS A 19 61.55 -24.03 21.56
CA LYS A 19 60.14 -24.02 21.17
C LYS A 19 59.55 -22.61 21.33
N ILE A 20 59.14 -22.02 20.22
CA ILE A 20 58.38 -20.75 20.18
C ILE A 20 56.90 -21.09 20.00
N THR A 21 56.02 -20.47 20.79
CA THR A 21 54.57 -20.63 20.65
C THR A 21 53.94 -19.45 19.92
N PHE A 22 52.75 -19.66 19.36
CA PHE A 22 51.97 -18.56 18.77
C PHE A 22 51.76 -17.40 19.76
N SER A 23 51.50 -17.71 21.03
CA SER A 23 51.23 -16.70 22.07
C SER A 23 52.45 -15.80 22.34
N ASP A 24 53.65 -16.35 22.27
CA ASP A 24 54.89 -15.59 22.45
C ASP A 24 55.03 -14.51 21.38
N VAL A 25 54.68 -14.86 20.14
CA VAL A 25 54.83 -14.03 18.94
C VAL A 25 53.66 -13.04 18.78
N TYR A 26 52.44 -13.47 19.11
CA TYR A 26 51.22 -12.69 18.88
C TYR A 26 51.22 -11.33 19.57
N VAL A 27 51.73 -11.26 20.80
CA VAL A 27 51.82 -10.00 21.56
C VAL A 27 52.69 -8.98 20.81
N LEU A 28 53.75 -9.42 20.14
CA LEU A 28 54.63 -8.54 19.39
C LEU A 28 54.01 -8.06 18.08
N ILE A 29 53.29 -8.94 17.37
CA ILE A 29 52.53 -8.56 16.18
C ILE A 29 51.46 -7.52 16.53
N PHE A 30 50.83 -7.66 17.70
CA PHE A 30 49.87 -6.67 18.18
C PHE A 30 50.49 -5.28 18.31
N ASN A 31 51.78 -5.21 18.64
CA ASN A 31 52.54 -3.98 18.82
C ASN A 31 53.35 -3.57 17.57
N GLY A 32 53.00 -4.09 16.39
CA GLY A 32 53.55 -3.64 15.11
C GLY A 32 54.84 -4.33 14.67
N TYR A 33 55.28 -5.38 15.36
CA TYR A 33 56.44 -6.17 14.94
C TYR A 33 56.03 -7.20 13.87
N TYR A 34 56.85 -7.36 12.84
CA TYR A 34 56.67 -8.38 11.80
C TYR A 34 57.80 -9.39 11.84
N PHE A 35 57.46 -10.65 11.59
CA PHE A 35 58.38 -11.76 11.52
C PHE A 35 58.48 -12.26 10.06
N TYR A 36 59.69 -12.69 9.68
CA TYR A 36 59.99 -13.17 8.33
C TYR A 36 60.47 -14.64 8.32
N SER A 37 60.73 -15.22 9.49
CA SER A 37 61.11 -16.63 9.58
C SER A 37 59.94 -17.54 9.24
N LEU A 38 60.12 -18.44 8.28
CA LEU A 38 59.10 -19.42 7.88
C LEU A 38 58.62 -20.29 9.04
N GLN A 39 59.51 -20.63 9.98
CA GLN A 39 59.17 -21.40 11.17
C GLN A 39 58.18 -20.65 12.06
N ILE A 40 58.40 -19.34 12.26
CA ILE A 40 57.49 -18.48 13.03
C ILE A 40 56.19 -18.26 12.29
N LEU A 41 56.25 -17.99 10.98
CA LEU A 41 55.09 -17.68 10.14
C LEU A 41 54.10 -18.86 10.03
N LYS A 42 54.56 -20.09 10.20
CA LYS A 42 53.76 -21.32 10.20
C LYS A 42 53.11 -21.64 11.55
N LEU A 43 53.47 -20.94 12.64
CA LEU A 43 52.85 -21.17 13.94
C LEU A 43 51.34 -20.86 13.85
N THR A 44 50.51 -21.78 14.34
CA THR A 44 49.04 -21.66 14.29
C THR A 44 48.45 -21.23 15.64
N LYS A 45 47.38 -20.46 15.56
CA LYS A 45 46.49 -20.11 16.67
C LYS A 45 45.35 -21.12 16.70
N TYR A 46 45.13 -21.77 17.84
CA TYR A 46 43.98 -22.67 18.06
C TYR A 46 43.84 -23.80 17.03
N ASP A 47 42.70 -24.48 17.05
CA ASP A 47 42.38 -25.59 16.16
C ASP A 47 42.18 -25.12 14.71
N ASN A 48 41.77 -23.88 14.48
CA ASN A 48 41.39 -23.36 13.15
C ASN A 48 42.53 -23.12 12.14
N LYS A 49 43.75 -23.59 12.47
CA LYS A 49 44.98 -23.46 11.64
C LYS A 49 45.31 -22.03 11.21
N TRP A 50 44.81 -21.00 11.90
CA TRP A 50 45.14 -19.60 11.58
C TRP A 50 46.60 -19.30 11.92
N THR A 51 47.45 -19.10 10.91
CA THR A 51 48.89 -18.92 11.16
C THR A 51 49.27 -17.48 11.53
N ILE A 52 50.49 -17.30 12.06
CA ILE A 52 51.09 -15.98 12.25
C ILE A 52 51.14 -15.18 10.93
N ALA A 53 51.40 -15.83 9.80
CA ALA A 53 51.35 -15.19 8.49
C ALA A 53 49.96 -14.61 8.17
N HIS A 54 48.88 -15.32 8.51
CA HIS A 54 47.52 -14.82 8.34
C HIS A 54 47.27 -13.59 9.22
N GLU A 55 47.71 -13.63 10.48
CA GLU A 55 47.60 -12.50 11.42
C GLU A 55 48.36 -11.27 10.89
N GLN A 56 49.62 -11.42 10.46
CA GLN A 56 50.40 -10.34 9.88
C GLN A 56 49.74 -9.78 8.62
N ALA A 57 49.29 -10.64 7.70
CA ALA A 57 48.61 -10.20 6.49
C ALA A 57 47.32 -9.43 6.78
N SER A 58 46.57 -9.84 7.82
CA SER A 58 45.35 -9.15 8.24
C SER A 58 45.60 -7.72 8.74
N ARG A 59 46.85 -7.39 9.08
CA ARG A 59 47.34 -6.09 9.53
C ARG A 59 48.05 -5.30 8.43
N GLY A 60 48.07 -5.80 7.19
CA GLY A 60 48.66 -5.11 6.03
C GLY A 60 50.08 -5.56 5.69
N TRP A 61 50.62 -6.58 6.35
CA TRP A 61 51.87 -7.20 5.91
C TRP A 61 51.67 -7.90 4.56
N THR A 62 52.62 -7.73 3.66
CA THR A 62 52.61 -8.36 2.33
C THR A 62 53.88 -9.18 2.12
N THR A 63 53.81 -10.19 1.25
CA THR A 63 54.95 -11.02 0.86
C THR A 63 54.71 -11.59 -0.53
N GLU A 64 55.78 -11.85 -1.28
CA GLU A 64 55.74 -12.51 -2.58
C GLU A 64 56.21 -13.98 -2.50
N ASP A 65 56.57 -14.45 -1.30
CA ASP A 65 56.99 -15.83 -1.08
C ASP A 65 55.81 -16.78 -1.29
N LYS A 66 55.91 -17.62 -2.33
CA LYS A 66 54.85 -18.54 -2.73
C LYS A 66 54.50 -19.56 -1.66
N ASP A 67 55.47 -20.03 -0.87
CA ASP A 67 55.22 -21.04 0.15
C ASP A 67 54.44 -20.46 1.33
N ILE A 68 54.70 -19.19 1.66
CA ILE A 68 53.92 -18.47 2.67
C ILE A 68 52.52 -18.16 2.15
N LEU A 69 52.41 -17.68 0.91
CA LEU A 69 51.12 -17.33 0.28
C LEU A 69 50.15 -18.51 0.18
N LYS A 70 50.69 -19.74 0.09
CA LYS A 70 49.93 -21.01 0.05
C LYS A 70 49.51 -21.54 1.41
N LEU A 71 49.98 -20.96 2.52
CA LEU A 71 49.52 -21.37 3.85
C LEU A 71 48.02 -21.10 3.97
N ALA A 72 47.24 -22.13 4.29
CA ALA A 72 45.79 -22.09 4.38
C ALA A 72 45.32 -22.37 5.82
N ASN A 73 44.24 -21.71 6.23
CA ASN A 73 43.52 -22.04 7.46
C ASN A 73 42.58 -23.26 7.26
N GLU A 74 41.78 -23.63 8.27
CA GLU A 74 40.83 -24.75 8.16
C GLU A 74 39.77 -24.56 7.06
N ASP A 75 39.38 -23.31 6.78
CA ASP A 75 38.44 -22.97 5.73
C ASP A 75 39.07 -22.95 4.32
N GLY A 76 40.36 -23.27 4.21
CA GLY A 76 41.12 -23.20 2.96
C GLY A 76 41.52 -21.77 2.56
N PHE A 77 41.16 -20.76 3.37
CA PHE A 77 41.51 -19.37 3.12
C PHE A 77 43.02 -19.18 3.32
N THR A 78 43.72 -18.76 2.27
CA THR A 78 45.17 -18.65 2.31
C THR A 78 45.65 -17.26 2.72
N VAL A 79 46.95 -17.13 3.06
CA VAL A 79 47.60 -15.83 3.28
C VAL A 79 47.43 -14.92 2.06
N ALA A 80 47.51 -15.47 0.84
CA ALA A 80 47.27 -14.73 -0.39
C ALA A 80 45.85 -14.14 -0.47
N HIS A 81 44.82 -14.85 0.00
CA HIS A 81 43.46 -14.31 0.05
C HIS A 81 43.37 -13.12 1.01
N ILE A 82 44.02 -13.21 2.18
CA ILE A 82 44.06 -12.10 3.14
C ILE A 82 44.75 -10.88 2.54
N GLN A 83 45.90 -11.07 1.88
CA GLN A 83 46.60 -9.98 1.22
C GLN A 83 45.75 -9.36 0.12
N ALA A 84 45.10 -10.17 -0.73
CA ALA A 84 44.18 -9.68 -1.76
C ALA A 84 43.04 -8.85 -1.17
N LYS A 85 42.47 -9.28 -0.04
CA LYS A 85 41.45 -8.54 0.71
C LYS A 85 41.94 -7.18 1.22
N LYS A 86 43.25 -7.03 1.39
CA LYS A 86 43.91 -5.77 1.79
C LYS A 86 44.39 -4.94 0.60
N GLY A 87 44.01 -5.31 -0.62
CA GLY A 87 44.37 -4.59 -1.83
C GLY A 87 45.71 -5.00 -2.44
N TRP A 88 46.32 -6.10 -1.99
CA TRP A 88 47.49 -6.65 -2.67
C TRP A 88 47.08 -7.28 -4.00
N ILE A 89 47.77 -6.91 -5.07
CA ILE A 89 47.52 -7.37 -6.43
C ILE A 89 48.68 -8.24 -6.90
N THR A 90 48.37 -9.34 -7.60
CA THR A 90 49.36 -10.22 -8.23
C THR A 90 48.85 -10.69 -9.57
N ASN A 91 49.76 -10.94 -10.50
CA ASN A 91 49.46 -11.56 -11.80
C ASN A 91 49.96 -13.00 -11.88
N ASP A 92 50.48 -13.56 -10.78
CA ASP A 92 50.94 -14.95 -10.74
C ASP A 92 49.73 -15.90 -10.81
N LYS A 93 49.63 -16.66 -11.90
CA LYS A 93 48.52 -17.57 -12.16
C LYS A 93 48.38 -18.68 -11.13
N GLU A 94 49.49 -19.18 -10.56
CA GLU A 94 49.43 -20.23 -9.55
C GLU A 94 48.78 -19.71 -8.27
N ILE A 95 49.14 -18.48 -7.88
CA ILE A 95 48.57 -17.83 -6.70
C ILE A 95 47.11 -17.45 -6.93
N LEU A 96 46.77 -16.89 -8.09
CA LEU A 96 45.40 -16.52 -8.46
C LEU A 96 44.42 -17.71 -8.44
N LYS A 97 44.93 -18.93 -8.68
CA LYS A 97 44.16 -20.19 -8.68
C LYS A 97 43.99 -20.82 -7.30
N LEU A 98 44.69 -20.34 -6.26
CA LEU A 98 44.48 -20.86 -4.90
C LEU A 98 43.04 -20.61 -4.49
N ALA A 99 42.34 -21.66 -4.08
CA ALA A 99 40.92 -21.66 -3.75
C ALA A 99 40.69 -22.01 -2.27
N ASP A 100 39.72 -21.36 -1.65
CA ASP A 100 39.19 -21.76 -0.35
C ASP A 100 38.26 -22.98 -0.45
N ASN A 101 37.73 -23.43 0.69
CA ASN A 101 36.81 -24.56 0.74
C ASN A 101 35.48 -24.31 0.01
N ASN A 102 35.15 -23.07 -0.37
CA ASN A 102 33.97 -22.74 -1.18
C ASN A 102 34.31 -22.58 -2.67
N GLY A 103 35.56 -22.83 -3.06
CA GLY A 103 36.05 -22.62 -4.42
C GLY A 103 36.30 -21.16 -4.77
N ARG A 104 36.20 -20.23 -3.81
CA ARG A 104 36.53 -18.82 -4.03
C ARG A 104 38.04 -18.69 -4.07
N THR A 105 38.54 -18.11 -5.14
CA THR A 105 39.99 -18.01 -5.37
C THR A 105 40.54 -16.64 -5.02
N VAL A 106 41.86 -16.52 -4.92
CA VAL A 106 42.55 -15.23 -4.78
C VAL A 106 42.15 -14.26 -5.90
N ALA A 107 41.95 -14.76 -7.13
CA ALA A 107 41.45 -13.95 -8.24
C ALA A 107 40.04 -13.39 -8.00
N HIS A 108 39.15 -14.15 -7.35
CA HIS A 108 37.83 -13.63 -6.95
C HIS A 108 37.97 -12.53 -5.90
N GLU A 109 38.87 -12.68 -4.94
CA GLU A 109 39.11 -11.63 -3.94
C GLU A 109 39.66 -10.36 -4.60
N GLN A 110 40.66 -10.45 -5.45
CA GLN A 110 41.17 -9.29 -6.17
C GLN A 110 40.08 -8.64 -7.03
N ALA A 111 39.29 -9.44 -7.76
CA ALA A 111 38.19 -8.94 -8.58
C ALA A 111 37.12 -8.23 -7.75
N TYR A 112 36.78 -8.75 -6.57
CA TYR A 112 35.84 -8.12 -5.64
C TYR A 112 36.32 -6.72 -5.22
N TYR A 113 37.63 -6.52 -5.09
CA TYR A 113 38.26 -5.23 -4.80
C TYR A 113 38.66 -4.41 -6.04
N GLY A 114 38.10 -4.73 -7.21
CA GLY A 114 38.20 -3.90 -8.42
C GLY A 114 39.37 -4.24 -9.34
N TRP A 115 40.14 -5.29 -9.06
CA TRP A 115 41.12 -5.79 -10.02
C TRP A 115 40.43 -6.41 -11.24
N THR A 116 40.97 -6.14 -12.43
CA THR A 116 40.45 -6.65 -13.70
C THR A 116 41.51 -7.42 -14.46
N THR A 117 41.08 -8.40 -15.26
CA THR A 117 41.96 -9.17 -16.15
C THR A 117 41.19 -9.62 -17.39
N ASN A 118 41.90 -9.79 -18.50
CA ASN A 118 41.34 -10.35 -19.74
C ASN A 118 41.80 -11.80 -19.97
N ASP A 119 42.50 -12.41 -19.00
CA ASP A 119 42.94 -13.80 -19.11
C ASP A 119 41.74 -14.75 -18.98
N LYS A 120 41.40 -15.42 -20.08
CA LYS A 120 40.21 -16.30 -20.16
C LYS A 120 40.27 -17.48 -19.19
N GLU A 121 41.45 -17.98 -18.87
CA GLU A 121 41.60 -19.09 -17.94
C GLU A 121 41.24 -18.65 -16.52
N ILE A 122 41.71 -17.46 -16.12
CA ILE A 122 41.40 -16.87 -14.81
C ILE A 122 39.93 -16.47 -14.73
N LEU A 123 39.37 -15.87 -15.78
CA LEU A 123 37.95 -15.47 -15.85
C LEU A 123 36.98 -16.65 -15.69
N LYS A 124 37.39 -17.85 -16.10
CA LYS A 124 36.62 -19.10 -16.03
C LYS A 124 36.72 -19.80 -14.67
N LEU A 125 37.61 -19.36 -13.76
CA LEU A 125 37.66 -19.90 -12.40
C LEU A 125 36.33 -19.66 -11.69
N ALA A 126 35.77 -20.70 -11.10
CA ALA A 126 34.43 -20.70 -10.53
C ALA A 126 34.44 -21.18 -9.07
N THR A 127 33.61 -20.56 -8.25
CA THR A 127 33.23 -21.06 -6.93
C THR A 127 32.40 -22.35 -7.03
N LYS A 128 32.14 -23.02 -5.90
CA LYS A 128 31.25 -24.18 -5.82
C LYS A 128 29.83 -23.91 -6.34
N HIS A 129 29.38 -22.66 -6.26
CA HIS A 129 28.08 -22.22 -6.77
C HIS A 129 28.13 -21.75 -8.23
N GLY A 130 29.24 -21.97 -8.95
CA GLY A 130 29.41 -21.57 -10.34
C GLY A 130 29.65 -20.07 -10.57
N TRP A 131 29.65 -19.24 -9.53
CA TRP A 131 30.04 -17.83 -9.63
C TRP A 131 31.51 -17.73 -10.03
N THR A 132 31.80 -17.08 -11.17
CA THR A 132 33.17 -16.99 -11.72
C THR A 132 33.85 -15.66 -11.43
N VAL A 133 35.16 -15.59 -11.65
CA VAL A 133 35.91 -14.32 -11.59
C VAL A 133 35.31 -13.29 -12.55
N ALA A 134 34.87 -13.71 -13.74
CA ALA A 134 34.17 -12.84 -14.69
C ALA A 134 32.85 -12.27 -14.13
N HIS A 135 32.10 -13.05 -13.34
CA HIS A 135 30.90 -12.53 -12.66
C HIS A 135 31.27 -11.45 -11.64
N GLU A 136 32.32 -11.69 -10.85
CA GLU A 136 32.78 -10.72 -9.85
C GLU A 136 33.29 -9.42 -10.51
N GLN A 137 34.03 -9.52 -11.61
CA GLN A 137 34.44 -8.33 -12.38
C GLN A 137 33.24 -7.61 -12.99
N ALA A 138 32.30 -8.35 -13.59
CA ALA A 138 31.09 -7.77 -14.16
C ALA A 138 30.24 -7.04 -13.12
N ARG A 139 30.12 -7.60 -11.91
CA ARG A 139 29.45 -6.98 -10.77
C ARG A 139 30.07 -5.63 -10.40
N ASN A 140 31.39 -5.50 -10.56
CA ASN A 140 32.15 -4.27 -10.35
C ASN A 140 32.24 -3.36 -11.60
N GLY A 141 31.41 -3.60 -12.62
CA GLY A 141 31.27 -2.73 -13.79
C GLY A 141 32.22 -3.05 -14.94
N TRP A 142 33.01 -4.12 -14.86
CA TRP A 142 33.78 -4.59 -16.01
C TRP A 142 32.86 -5.14 -17.11
N THR A 143 33.15 -4.80 -18.35
CA THR A 143 32.35 -5.21 -19.52
C THR A 143 33.21 -6.00 -20.51
N THR A 144 32.59 -6.90 -21.26
CA THR A 144 33.24 -7.68 -22.32
C THR A 144 32.24 -8.07 -23.40
N GLU A 145 32.70 -8.23 -24.64
CA GLU A 145 31.90 -8.73 -25.76
C GLU A 145 32.22 -10.18 -26.11
N ASP A 146 33.13 -10.83 -25.36
CA ASP A 146 33.50 -12.23 -25.59
C ASP A 146 32.32 -13.15 -25.29
N LYS A 147 31.78 -13.77 -26.34
CA LYS A 147 30.58 -14.61 -26.26
C LYS A 147 30.76 -15.87 -25.43
N GLU A 148 31.98 -16.39 -25.25
CA GLU A 148 32.20 -17.54 -24.36
C GLU A 148 32.12 -17.10 -22.90
N ILE A 149 32.71 -15.96 -22.58
CA ILE A 149 32.71 -15.42 -21.22
C ILE A 149 31.30 -14.99 -20.81
N LEU A 150 30.57 -14.31 -21.70
CA LEU A 150 29.19 -13.88 -21.47
C LEU A 150 28.22 -15.03 -21.15
N LYS A 151 28.52 -16.24 -21.63
CA LYS A 151 27.72 -17.46 -21.42
C LYS A 151 28.07 -18.23 -20.16
N LEU A 152 29.15 -17.89 -19.47
CA LEU A 152 29.46 -18.51 -18.18
C LEU A 152 28.30 -18.24 -17.23
N ALA A 153 27.78 -19.30 -16.60
CA ALA A 153 26.58 -19.27 -15.77
C ALA A 153 26.87 -19.85 -14.39
N ASP A 154 26.27 -19.27 -13.37
CA ASP A 154 26.27 -19.82 -12.02
C ASP A 154 25.31 -21.02 -11.88
N GLU A 155 25.22 -21.60 -10.69
CA GLU A 155 24.33 -22.71 -10.39
C GLU A 155 22.84 -22.39 -10.60
N LYS A 156 22.45 -21.11 -10.64
CA LYS A 156 21.08 -20.64 -10.88
C LYS A 156 20.86 -20.30 -12.35
N GLY A 157 21.86 -20.45 -13.21
CA GLY A 157 21.82 -20.05 -14.61
C GLY A 157 22.01 -18.55 -14.82
N TRP A 158 22.33 -17.78 -13.77
CA TRP A 158 22.66 -16.36 -13.90
C TRP A 158 24.01 -16.25 -14.60
N THR A 159 24.05 -15.59 -15.76
CA THR A 159 25.26 -15.51 -16.57
C THR A 159 26.03 -14.21 -16.36
N VAL A 160 27.29 -14.16 -16.80
CA VAL A 160 28.07 -12.91 -16.83
C VAL A 160 27.33 -11.82 -17.63
N ALA A 161 26.64 -12.18 -18.72
CA ALA A 161 25.81 -11.24 -19.46
C ALA A 161 24.65 -10.67 -18.64
N HIS A 162 24.02 -11.46 -17.75
CA HIS A 162 23.01 -10.95 -16.83
C HIS A 162 23.61 -9.96 -15.84
N GLU A 163 24.79 -10.25 -15.29
CA GLU A 163 25.46 -9.35 -14.35
C GLU A 163 25.88 -8.03 -15.03
N GLN A 164 26.40 -8.09 -16.26
CA GLN A 164 26.69 -6.88 -17.05
C GLN A 164 25.42 -6.09 -17.35
N ALA A 165 24.35 -6.76 -17.78
CA ALA A 165 23.06 -6.12 -18.04
C ALA A 165 22.48 -5.44 -16.80
N ARG A 166 22.63 -6.07 -15.62
CA ARG A 166 22.26 -5.48 -14.33
C ARG A 166 23.01 -4.19 -14.06
N ASN A 167 24.26 -4.10 -14.50
CA ASN A 167 25.09 -2.91 -14.49
C ASN A 167 24.92 -2.01 -15.73
N LYS A 168 23.72 -2.06 -16.36
CA LYS A 168 23.29 -1.21 -17.47
C LYS A 168 24.06 -1.39 -18.78
N TRP A 169 24.86 -2.45 -18.91
CA TRP A 169 25.40 -2.82 -20.22
C TRP A 169 24.28 -3.32 -21.14
N THR A 170 24.31 -2.89 -22.40
CA THR A 170 23.31 -3.26 -23.41
C THR A 170 23.95 -4.01 -24.58
N THR A 171 23.18 -4.85 -25.25
CA THR A 171 23.61 -5.57 -26.46
C THR A 171 22.40 -5.87 -27.34
N GLU A 172 22.63 -5.95 -28.65
CA GLU A 172 21.60 -6.33 -29.63
C GLU A 172 21.81 -7.77 -30.15
N ASP A 173 22.81 -8.52 -29.62
CA ASP A 173 23.03 -9.91 -30.02
C ASP A 173 21.90 -10.81 -29.48
N LYS A 174 21.00 -11.22 -30.38
CA LYS A 174 19.85 -12.07 -30.05
C LYS A 174 20.21 -13.36 -29.31
N LYS A 175 21.37 -13.96 -29.57
CA LYS A 175 21.79 -15.20 -28.88
C LYS A 175 22.14 -14.92 -27.41
N ILE A 176 22.72 -13.76 -27.12
CA ILE A 176 23.03 -13.33 -25.75
C ILE A 176 21.75 -12.90 -25.04
N LEU A 177 20.89 -12.11 -25.71
CA LEU A 177 19.59 -11.67 -25.17
C LEU A 177 18.67 -12.83 -24.76
N LYS A 178 18.77 -13.97 -25.45
CA LYS A 178 18.00 -15.20 -25.18
C LYS A 178 18.60 -16.09 -24.09
N LEU A 179 19.78 -15.78 -23.54
CA LEU A 179 20.31 -16.52 -22.38
C LEU A 179 19.37 -16.29 -21.19
N ALA A 180 18.96 -17.38 -20.53
CA ALA A 180 17.98 -17.37 -19.46
C ALA A 180 18.54 -18.07 -18.22
N ASP A 181 18.19 -17.55 -17.04
CA ASP A 181 18.41 -18.25 -15.79
C ASP A 181 17.41 -19.41 -15.59
N LYS A 182 17.52 -20.14 -14.48
CA LYS A 182 16.62 -21.27 -14.16
C LYS A 182 15.14 -20.88 -14.03
N LYS A 183 14.84 -19.60 -13.82
CA LYS A 183 13.49 -19.05 -13.75
C LYS A 183 13.02 -18.49 -15.09
N GLY A 184 13.79 -18.66 -16.15
CA GLY A 184 13.51 -18.09 -17.47
C GLY A 184 13.71 -16.57 -17.54
N TRP A 185 14.30 -15.93 -16.53
CA TRP A 185 14.66 -14.51 -16.61
C TRP A 185 15.84 -14.38 -17.56
N THR A 186 15.65 -13.67 -18.68
CA THR A 186 16.69 -13.54 -19.70
C THR A 186 17.52 -12.27 -19.56
N VAL A 187 18.66 -12.20 -20.25
CA VAL A 187 19.45 -10.97 -20.38
C VAL A 187 18.59 -9.82 -20.92
N ALA A 188 17.68 -10.09 -21.87
CA ALA A 188 16.75 -9.10 -22.37
C ALA A 188 15.78 -8.58 -21.29
N HIS A 189 15.30 -9.42 -20.37
CA HIS A 189 14.49 -8.98 -19.23
C HIS A 189 15.29 -8.04 -18.33
N GLU A 190 16.56 -8.36 -18.09
CA GLU A 190 17.45 -7.55 -17.27
C GLU A 190 17.74 -6.18 -17.90
N GLN A 191 18.03 -6.15 -19.20
CA GLN A 191 18.20 -4.89 -19.93
C GLN A 191 16.92 -4.06 -19.94
N ALA A 192 15.77 -4.68 -20.20
CA ALA A 192 14.47 -4.00 -20.15
C ALA A 192 14.17 -3.43 -18.76
N ARG A 193 14.52 -4.15 -17.68
CA ARG A 193 14.38 -3.66 -16.30
C ARG A 193 15.18 -2.38 -16.07
N ASN A 194 16.30 -2.23 -16.77
CA ASN A 194 17.16 -1.04 -16.75
C ASN A 194 16.80 0.02 -17.79
N GLY A 195 15.68 -0.14 -18.51
CA GLY A 195 15.13 0.86 -19.43
C GLY A 195 15.55 0.69 -20.89
N TRP A 196 16.21 -0.42 -21.25
CA TRP A 196 16.44 -0.75 -22.66
C TRP A 196 15.11 -1.09 -23.36
N ILE A 197 14.91 -0.50 -24.54
CA ILE A 197 13.69 -0.64 -25.34
C ILE A 197 14.05 -1.33 -26.66
N THR A 198 13.22 -2.26 -27.12
CA THR A 198 13.35 -2.93 -28.42
C THR A 198 11.97 -3.14 -29.03
N GLU A 199 11.90 -3.19 -30.35
CA GLU A 199 10.69 -3.51 -31.10
C GLU A 199 10.72 -4.92 -31.71
N ASP A 200 11.80 -5.68 -31.47
CA ASP A 200 11.93 -7.04 -31.97
C ASP A 200 10.92 -7.98 -31.31
N LYS A 201 9.94 -8.43 -32.09
CA LYS A 201 8.85 -9.29 -31.62
C LYS A 201 9.32 -10.61 -31.02
N GLU A 202 10.41 -11.21 -31.51
CA GLU A 202 10.92 -12.47 -30.92
C GLU A 202 11.44 -12.24 -29.51
N ILE A 203 12.15 -11.12 -29.30
CA ILE A 203 12.70 -10.76 -28.00
C ILE A 203 11.59 -10.35 -27.03
N LEU A 204 10.64 -9.53 -27.50
CA LEU A 204 9.47 -9.08 -26.72
C LEU A 204 8.62 -10.24 -26.17
N LYS A 205 8.59 -11.38 -26.87
CA LYS A 205 7.85 -12.59 -26.51
C LYS A 205 8.59 -13.52 -25.56
N LEU A 206 9.88 -13.30 -25.28
CA LEU A 206 10.60 -14.11 -24.30
C LEU A 206 9.92 -13.95 -22.95
N ALA A 207 9.58 -15.06 -22.31
CA ALA A 207 8.82 -15.13 -21.07
C ALA A 207 9.62 -15.87 -19.99
N ASN A 208 9.50 -15.42 -18.74
CA ASN A 208 10.01 -16.15 -17.59
C ASN A 208 9.01 -17.23 -17.12
N GLU A 209 9.33 -17.93 -16.03
CA GLU A 209 8.51 -19.00 -15.43
C GLU A 209 7.10 -18.53 -15.03
N ASP A 210 6.95 -17.25 -14.68
CA ASP A 210 5.68 -16.61 -14.34
C ASP A 210 4.89 -16.12 -15.56
N GLY A 211 5.41 -16.32 -16.77
CA GLY A 211 4.84 -15.82 -18.02
C GLY A 211 5.07 -14.31 -18.24
N PHE A 212 5.82 -13.63 -17.35
CA PHE A 212 6.21 -12.24 -17.54
C PHE A 212 7.16 -12.15 -18.72
N THR A 213 6.78 -11.40 -19.75
CA THR A 213 7.60 -11.23 -20.95
C THR A 213 8.46 -9.97 -20.89
N VAL A 214 9.47 -9.87 -21.77
CA VAL A 214 10.25 -8.65 -21.96
C VAL A 214 9.34 -7.44 -22.25
N ALA A 215 8.29 -7.64 -23.06
CA ALA A 215 7.29 -6.60 -23.34
C ALA A 215 6.56 -6.10 -22.08
N HIS A 216 6.25 -6.99 -21.13
CA HIS A 216 5.65 -6.58 -19.84
C HIS A 216 6.62 -5.71 -19.03
N ILE A 217 7.91 -6.06 -19.01
CA ILE A 217 8.93 -5.28 -18.30
C ILE A 217 9.10 -3.91 -18.95
N GLN A 218 9.16 -3.83 -20.28
CA GLN A 218 9.23 -2.55 -21.00
C GLN A 218 7.99 -1.69 -20.77
N ALA A 219 6.78 -2.28 -20.80
CA ALA A 219 5.54 -1.57 -20.50
C ALA A 219 5.55 -0.98 -19.08
N LYS A 220 6.03 -1.73 -18.08
CA LYS A 220 6.23 -1.22 -16.71
C LYS A 220 7.21 -0.05 -16.61
N LYS A 221 8.09 0.10 -17.61
CA LYS A 221 9.06 1.20 -17.73
C LYS A 221 8.56 2.34 -18.60
N GLY A 222 7.28 2.30 -19.02
CA GLY A 222 6.64 3.36 -19.79
C GLY A 222 6.75 3.18 -21.30
N TRP A 223 7.22 2.03 -21.79
CA TRP A 223 7.16 1.75 -23.22
C TRP A 223 5.72 1.50 -23.67
N ILE A 224 5.31 2.21 -24.72
CA ILE A 224 3.97 2.15 -25.29
C ILE A 224 4.04 1.53 -26.69
N THR A 225 3.11 0.63 -27.01
CA THR A 225 2.96 0.04 -28.34
C THR A 225 1.48 -0.11 -28.68
N ASN A 226 1.16 -0.06 -29.98
CA ASN A 226 -0.18 -0.33 -30.49
C ASN A 226 -0.26 -1.68 -31.22
N ASP A 227 0.82 -2.48 -31.21
CA ASP A 227 0.82 -3.80 -31.83
C ASP A 227 -0.08 -4.77 -31.06
N LYS A 228 -1.18 -5.18 -31.69
CA LYS A 228 -2.20 -6.04 -31.07
C LYS A 228 -1.67 -7.40 -30.64
N GLU A 229 -0.70 -7.96 -31.34
CA GLU A 229 -0.12 -9.25 -31.00
C GLU A 229 0.68 -9.16 -29.69
N ILE A 230 1.46 -8.10 -29.55
CA ILE A 230 2.24 -7.83 -28.33
C ILE A 230 1.31 -7.47 -27.16
N LEU A 231 0.31 -6.62 -27.38
CA LEU A 231 -0.67 -6.23 -26.37
C LEU A 231 -1.46 -7.41 -25.77
N LYS A 232 -1.62 -8.49 -26.56
CA LYS A 232 -2.32 -9.72 -26.17
C LYS A 232 -1.42 -10.73 -25.43
N LEU A 233 -0.10 -10.52 -25.35
CA LEU A 233 0.78 -11.38 -24.54
C LEU A 233 0.36 -11.29 -23.08
N ALA A 234 0.19 -12.45 -22.44
CA ALA A 234 -0.35 -12.58 -21.08
C ALA A 234 0.62 -13.35 -20.18
N ASP A 235 0.73 -12.92 -18.93
CA ASP A 235 1.40 -13.68 -17.87
C ASP A 235 0.57 -14.87 -17.39
N ASN A 236 1.10 -15.65 -16.45
CA ASN A 236 0.41 -16.79 -15.87
C ASN A 236 -0.87 -16.41 -15.10
N ASN A 237 -1.11 -15.13 -14.79
CA ASN A 237 -2.35 -14.65 -14.18
C ASN A 237 -3.33 -14.05 -15.21
N GLY A 238 -3.01 -14.14 -16.50
CA GLY A 238 -3.79 -13.53 -17.58
C GLY A 238 -3.63 -12.02 -17.67
N ARG A 239 -2.72 -11.41 -16.92
CA ARG A 239 -2.41 -9.98 -17.02
C ARG A 239 -1.58 -9.78 -18.28
N THR A 240 -2.07 -8.93 -19.17
CA THR A 240 -1.44 -8.71 -20.47
C THR A 240 -0.56 -7.47 -20.51
N VAL A 241 0.26 -7.33 -21.55
CA VAL A 241 1.02 -6.10 -21.81
C VAL A 241 0.09 -4.88 -21.88
N ALA A 242 -1.10 -5.03 -22.45
CA ALA A 242 -2.11 -3.97 -22.46
C ALA A 242 -2.59 -3.57 -21.05
N HIS A 243 -2.70 -4.51 -20.11
CA HIS A 243 -3.00 -4.18 -18.71
C HIS A 243 -1.87 -3.39 -18.08
N GLU A 244 -0.61 -3.75 -18.34
CA GLU A 244 0.53 -3.00 -17.82
C GLU A 244 0.57 -1.57 -18.38
N GLN A 245 0.42 -1.40 -19.70
CA GLN A 245 0.36 -0.06 -20.29
C GLN A 245 -0.81 0.75 -19.72
N ALA A 246 -1.99 0.14 -19.60
CA ALA A 246 -3.16 0.79 -19.03
C ALA A 246 -2.95 1.22 -17.58
N TYR A 247 -2.31 0.39 -16.77
CA TYR A 247 -1.97 0.71 -15.37
C TYR A 247 -1.07 1.95 -15.26
N TYR A 248 -0.18 2.17 -16.23
CA TYR A 248 0.67 3.36 -16.33
C TYR A 248 0.07 4.51 -17.17
N GLY A 249 -1.25 4.49 -17.43
CA GLY A 249 -1.98 5.61 -18.01
C GLY A 249 -2.13 5.60 -19.53
N TRP A 250 -1.69 4.55 -20.21
CA TRP A 250 -2.03 4.37 -21.63
C TRP A 250 -3.53 4.09 -21.80
N THR A 251 -4.12 4.67 -22.84
CA THR A 251 -5.55 4.51 -23.15
C THR A 251 -5.73 4.02 -24.58
N THR A 252 -6.80 3.25 -24.81
CA THR A 252 -7.18 2.77 -26.14
C THR A 252 -8.69 2.64 -26.23
N ASN A 253 -9.24 2.80 -27.44
CA ASN A 253 -10.65 2.57 -27.73
C ASN A 253 -10.89 1.25 -28.49
N ASP A 254 -9.85 0.43 -28.67
CA ASP A 254 -9.98 -0.87 -29.34
C ASP A 254 -10.74 -1.86 -28.46
N LYS A 255 -11.94 -2.24 -28.90
CA LYS A 255 -12.85 -3.11 -28.14
C LYS A 255 -12.29 -4.49 -27.86
N GLU A 256 -11.47 -5.06 -28.75
CA GLU A 256 -10.86 -6.38 -28.50
C GLU A 256 -9.85 -6.30 -27.37
N ILE A 257 -9.02 -5.25 -27.38
CA ILE A 257 -8.01 -5.03 -26.34
C ILE A 257 -8.66 -4.71 -24.99
N LEU A 258 -9.69 -3.86 -24.98
CA LEU A 258 -10.45 -3.50 -23.78
C LEU A 258 -11.12 -4.70 -23.10
N LYS A 259 -11.49 -5.73 -23.88
CA LYS A 259 -12.12 -6.97 -23.42
C LYS A 259 -11.12 -8.02 -22.91
N LEU A 260 -9.81 -7.84 -23.10
CA LEU A 260 -8.80 -8.75 -22.53
C LEU A 260 -8.91 -8.75 -21.01
N ALA A 261 -8.95 -9.93 -20.42
CA ALA A 261 -9.22 -10.14 -19.01
C ALA A 261 -8.15 -11.01 -18.34
N THR A 262 -7.80 -10.65 -17.11
CA THR A 262 -7.05 -11.51 -16.19
C THR A 262 -7.86 -12.75 -15.80
N LYS A 263 -7.22 -13.71 -15.13
CA LYS A 263 -7.89 -14.89 -14.55
C LYS A 263 -9.03 -14.55 -13.60
N HIS A 264 -8.99 -13.38 -12.97
CA HIS A 264 -10.03 -12.89 -12.07
C HIS A 264 -11.09 -12.03 -12.79
N GLY A 265 -11.09 -11.99 -14.12
CA GLY A 265 -12.04 -11.21 -14.93
C GLY A 265 -11.79 -9.70 -14.96
N TRP A 266 -10.75 -9.19 -14.26
CA TRP A 266 -10.35 -7.79 -14.36
C TRP A 266 -9.84 -7.51 -15.77
N THR A 267 -10.45 -6.58 -16.49
CA THR A 267 -10.12 -6.30 -17.90
C THR A 267 -9.25 -5.06 -18.07
N VAL A 268 -8.67 -4.88 -19.27
CA VAL A 268 -7.95 -3.65 -19.62
C VAL A 268 -8.84 -2.41 -19.45
N ALA A 269 -10.13 -2.52 -19.79
CA ALA A 269 -11.10 -1.44 -19.56
C ALA A 269 -11.27 -1.09 -18.08
N HIS A 270 -11.22 -2.07 -17.16
CA HIS A 270 -11.23 -1.78 -15.72
C HIS A 270 -9.99 -1.02 -15.30
N GLU A 271 -8.81 -1.41 -15.80
CA GLU A 271 -7.55 -0.73 -15.50
C GLU A 271 -7.53 0.71 -16.03
N GLN A 272 -8.00 0.94 -17.26
CA GLN A 272 -8.14 2.30 -17.80
C GLN A 272 -9.15 3.12 -16.99
N ALA A 273 -10.30 2.54 -16.66
CA ALA A 273 -11.32 3.20 -15.85
C ALA A 273 -10.79 3.61 -14.47
N ARG A 274 -9.98 2.75 -13.84
CA ARG A 274 -9.29 3.04 -12.57
C ARG A 274 -8.37 4.26 -12.67
N ASN A 275 -7.78 4.49 -13.84
CA ASN A 275 -6.96 5.67 -14.15
C ASN A 275 -7.74 6.87 -14.70
N GLY A 276 -9.08 6.85 -14.59
CA GLY A 276 -9.95 7.97 -14.94
C GLY A 276 -10.43 7.99 -16.38
N TRP A 277 -10.13 6.97 -17.19
CA TRP A 277 -10.71 6.84 -18.53
C TRP A 277 -12.22 6.54 -18.44
N THR A 278 -13.00 7.25 -19.25
CA THR A 278 -14.46 7.12 -19.30
C THR A 278 -14.93 6.62 -20.66
N THR A 279 -16.06 5.91 -20.70
CA THR A 279 -16.70 5.47 -21.93
C THR A 279 -18.21 5.36 -21.73
N GLU A 280 -18.98 5.60 -22.78
CA GLU A 280 -20.43 5.40 -22.78
C GLU A 280 -20.85 4.10 -23.49
N ASP A 281 -19.88 3.31 -23.96
CA ASP A 281 -20.16 2.04 -24.63
C ASP A 281 -20.75 1.02 -23.65
N LYS A 282 -22.03 0.69 -23.87
CA LYS A 282 -22.81 -0.18 -22.97
C LYS A 282 -22.30 -1.62 -22.91
N GLU A 283 -21.58 -2.11 -23.91
CA GLU A 283 -20.96 -3.44 -23.84
C GLU A 283 -19.76 -3.41 -22.91
N ILE A 284 -18.90 -2.41 -23.05
CA ILE A 284 -17.70 -2.25 -22.24
C ILE A 284 -18.06 -2.00 -20.77
N LEU A 285 -19.04 -1.12 -20.52
CA LEU A 285 -19.53 -0.79 -19.17
C LEU A 285 -20.06 -2.01 -18.38
N LYS A 286 -20.53 -3.04 -19.10
CA LYS A 286 -21.07 -4.28 -18.52
C LYS A 286 -20.04 -5.37 -18.27
N LEU A 287 -18.81 -5.22 -18.78
CA LEU A 287 -17.73 -6.16 -18.46
C LEU A 287 -17.53 -6.18 -16.96
N ALA A 288 -17.49 -7.38 -16.37
CA ALA A 288 -17.45 -7.59 -14.94
C ALA A 288 -16.32 -8.54 -14.55
N ASP A 289 -15.68 -8.27 -13.42
CA ASP A 289 -14.73 -9.17 -12.80
C ASP A 289 -15.42 -10.39 -12.14
N GLU A 290 -14.63 -11.29 -11.57
CA GLU A 290 -15.12 -12.47 -10.87
C GLU A 290 -16.04 -12.14 -9.68
N LYS A 291 -16.00 -10.92 -9.15
CA LYS A 291 -16.84 -10.44 -8.05
C LYS A 291 -18.08 -9.72 -8.56
N GLY A 292 -18.26 -9.59 -9.88
CA GLY A 292 -19.33 -8.83 -10.50
C GLY A 292 -19.10 -7.32 -10.49
N TRP A 293 -17.91 -6.85 -10.10
CA TRP A 293 -17.54 -5.44 -10.19
C TRP A 293 -17.33 -5.10 -11.65
N THR A 294 -18.13 -4.17 -12.19
CA THR A 294 -18.08 -3.83 -13.62
C THR A 294 -17.22 -2.62 -13.90
N VAL A 295 -16.86 -2.40 -15.17
CA VAL A 295 -16.20 -1.16 -15.63
C VAL A 295 -17.01 0.08 -15.24
N ALA A 296 -18.35 0.01 -15.31
CA ALA A 296 -19.21 1.10 -14.83
C ALA A 296 -19.07 1.39 -13.34
N HIS A 297 -18.85 0.37 -12.49
CA HIS A 297 -18.57 0.58 -11.07
C HIS A 297 -17.22 1.29 -10.88
N GLU A 298 -16.19 0.90 -11.63
CA GLU A 298 -14.88 1.53 -11.54
C GLU A 298 -14.90 2.99 -12.03
N GLN A 299 -15.62 3.29 -13.12
CA GLN A 299 -15.83 4.67 -13.56
C GLN A 299 -16.61 5.48 -12.52
N ALA A 300 -17.69 4.92 -11.96
CA ALA A 300 -18.46 5.56 -10.89
C ALA A 300 -17.61 5.86 -9.67
N ARG A 301 -16.69 4.96 -9.30
CA ARG A 301 -15.72 5.15 -8.23
C ARG A 301 -14.80 6.35 -8.49
N ASN A 302 -14.48 6.60 -9.76
CA ASN A 302 -13.76 7.76 -10.25
C ASN A 302 -14.67 8.95 -10.61
N LYS A 303 -15.84 9.05 -9.96
CA LYS A 303 -16.79 10.17 -10.04
C LYS A 303 -17.46 10.35 -11.40
N TRP A 304 -17.37 9.38 -12.30
CA TRP A 304 -18.20 9.38 -13.50
C TRP A 304 -19.67 9.14 -13.13
N THR A 305 -20.58 9.92 -13.71
CA THR A 305 -22.02 9.83 -13.46
C THR A 305 -22.77 9.44 -14.72
N THR A 306 -23.91 8.76 -14.57
CA THR A 306 -24.82 8.42 -15.68
C THR A 306 -26.24 8.33 -15.18
N GLU A 307 -27.21 8.66 -16.03
CA GLU A 307 -28.64 8.53 -15.74
C GLU A 307 -29.26 7.30 -16.43
N ASP A 308 -28.47 6.47 -17.12
CA ASP A 308 -28.97 5.24 -17.75
C ASP A 308 -29.35 4.21 -16.67
N LYS A 309 -30.67 4.04 -16.48
CA LYS A 309 -31.24 3.11 -15.50
C LYS A 309 -30.74 1.68 -15.66
N LYS A 310 -30.41 1.20 -16.86
CA LYS A 310 -29.91 -0.16 -17.07
C LYS A 310 -28.48 -0.30 -16.54
N ILE A 311 -27.66 0.73 -16.66
CA ILE A 311 -26.28 0.76 -16.13
C ILE A 311 -26.31 0.94 -14.62
N LEU A 312 -27.14 1.87 -14.10
CA LEU A 312 -27.32 2.12 -12.67
C LEU A 312 -27.75 0.87 -11.87
N LYS A 313 -28.51 -0.03 -12.52
CA LYS A 313 -29.01 -1.29 -11.93
C LYS A 313 -28.00 -2.45 -12.00
N LEU A 314 -26.84 -2.30 -12.66
CA LEU A 314 -25.78 -3.32 -12.63
C LEU A 314 -25.28 -3.48 -11.20
N ALA A 315 -25.21 -4.72 -10.71
CA ALA A 315 -24.87 -5.06 -9.34
C ALA A 315 -23.72 -6.06 -9.26
N ASP A 316 -22.83 -5.86 -8.30
CA ASP A 316 -21.81 -6.84 -7.94
C ASP A 316 -22.41 -8.07 -7.23
N LYS A 317 -21.58 -9.08 -6.92
CA LYS A 317 -22.03 -10.29 -6.20
C LYS A 317 -22.58 -10.01 -4.80
N LYS A 318 -22.31 -8.85 -4.21
CA LYS A 318 -22.88 -8.40 -2.93
C LYS A 318 -24.17 -7.60 -3.11
N GLY A 319 -24.59 -7.33 -4.34
CA GLY A 319 -25.74 -6.49 -4.66
C GLY A 319 -25.43 -4.99 -4.63
N TRP A 320 -24.16 -4.58 -4.45
CA TRP A 320 -23.75 -3.19 -4.55
C TRP A 320 -23.85 -2.77 -6.02
N THR A 321 -24.66 -1.76 -6.31
CA THR A 321 -24.89 -1.32 -7.69
C THR A 321 -24.04 -0.13 -8.09
N VAL A 322 -23.94 0.14 -9.40
CA VAL A 322 -23.33 1.38 -9.92
C VAL A 322 -23.99 2.62 -9.29
N ALA A 323 -25.31 2.60 -9.08
CA ALA A 323 -26.01 3.69 -8.39
C ALA A 323 -25.56 3.87 -6.93
N HIS A 324 -25.27 2.78 -6.20
CA HIS A 324 -24.70 2.88 -4.86
C HIS A 324 -23.32 3.54 -4.90
N GLU A 325 -22.50 3.17 -5.89
CA GLU A 325 -21.16 3.72 -6.05
C GLU A 325 -21.19 5.22 -6.41
N GLN A 326 -22.05 5.63 -7.35
CA GLN A 326 -22.24 7.05 -7.67
C GLN A 326 -22.77 7.83 -6.46
N ALA A 327 -23.76 7.29 -5.75
CA ALA A 327 -24.29 7.89 -4.53
C ALA A 327 -23.21 8.07 -3.46
N ARG A 328 -22.32 7.08 -3.30
CA ARG A 328 -21.18 7.15 -2.38
C ARG A 328 -20.23 8.31 -2.70
N ASN A 329 -20.13 8.67 -3.98
CA ASN A 329 -19.35 9.81 -4.46
C ASN A 329 -20.15 11.13 -4.56
N GLY A 330 -21.35 11.18 -4.00
CA GLY A 330 -22.15 12.40 -3.87
C GLY A 330 -23.14 12.65 -5.01
N TRP A 331 -23.31 11.70 -5.94
CA TRP A 331 -24.39 11.79 -6.93
C TRP A 331 -25.76 11.65 -6.26
N ILE A 332 -26.68 12.54 -6.61
CA ILE A 332 -28.03 12.63 -6.05
C ILE A 332 -29.05 12.31 -7.15
N THR A 333 -30.09 11.56 -6.81
CA THR A 333 -31.22 11.28 -7.70
C THR A 333 -32.51 11.23 -6.89
N GLU A 334 -33.62 11.64 -7.50
CA GLU A 334 -34.96 11.54 -6.91
C GLU A 334 -35.77 10.37 -7.51
N ASP A 335 -35.15 9.56 -8.38
CA ASP A 335 -35.82 8.39 -8.97
C ASP A 335 -36.07 7.31 -7.92
N LYS A 336 -37.35 7.11 -7.57
CA LYS A 336 -37.76 6.17 -6.53
C LYS A 336 -37.37 4.72 -6.82
N GLU A 337 -37.31 4.30 -8.08
CA GLU A 337 -36.88 2.94 -8.39
C GLU A 337 -35.40 2.74 -8.07
N ILE A 338 -34.57 3.73 -8.43
CA ILE A 338 -33.13 3.70 -8.16
C ILE A 338 -32.86 3.81 -6.66
N LEU A 339 -33.54 4.72 -5.97
CA LEU A 339 -33.42 4.91 -4.51
C LEU A 339 -33.75 3.64 -3.70
N LYS A 340 -34.64 2.79 -4.21
CA LYS A 340 -35.07 1.53 -3.60
C LYS A 340 -34.15 0.35 -3.91
N LEU A 341 -33.17 0.49 -4.80
CA LEU A 341 -32.17 -0.56 -5.06
C LEU A 341 -31.41 -0.84 -3.77
N ALA A 342 -31.31 -2.11 -3.39
CA ALA A 342 -30.72 -2.57 -2.15
C ALA A 342 -29.64 -3.62 -2.41
N ASP A 343 -28.54 -3.55 -1.67
CA ASP A 343 -27.56 -4.63 -1.64
C ASP A 343 -28.09 -5.87 -0.87
N LYS A 344 -27.32 -6.96 -0.81
CA LYS A 344 -27.72 -8.19 -0.10
C LYS A 344 -27.88 -8.00 1.40
N LYS A 345 -27.40 -6.89 1.96
CA LYS A 345 -27.59 -6.49 3.36
C LYS A 345 -28.75 -5.49 3.52
N GLY A 346 -29.52 -5.22 2.47
CA GLY A 346 -30.62 -4.28 2.52
C GLY A 346 -30.21 -2.80 2.57
N LEU A 347 -28.91 -2.48 2.48
CA LEU A 347 -28.47 -1.09 2.38
C LEU A 347 -28.87 -0.57 1.01
N THR A 348 -29.68 0.49 0.97
CA THR A 348 -30.19 1.03 -0.30
C THR A 348 -29.41 2.24 -0.80
N VAL A 349 -29.59 2.59 -2.07
CA VAL A 349 -29.02 3.83 -2.65
C VAL A 349 -29.45 5.06 -1.84
N ALA A 350 -30.70 5.11 -1.39
CA ALA A 350 -31.19 6.18 -0.51
C ALA A 350 -30.42 6.28 0.81
N HIS A 351 -30.05 5.14 1.43
CA HIS A 351 -29.19 5.16 2.62
C HIS A 351 -27.81 5.73 2.30
N THR A 352 -27.22 5.36 1.16
CA THR A 352 -25.91 5.87 0.74
C THR A 352 -25.95 7.38 0.44
N GLN A 353 -26.99 7.88 -0.22
CA GLN A 353 -27.17 9.32 -0.43
C GLN A 353 -27.38 10.07 0.88
N ALA A 354 -28.18 9.52 1.80
CA ALA A 354 -28.36 10.07 3.14
C ALA A 354 -27.06 10.12 3.95
N LYS A 355 -26.14 9.17 3.73
CA LYS A 355 -24.77 9.21 4.30
C LYS A 355 -23.96 10.41 3.83
N ASN A 356 -24.22 10.88 2.62
CA ASN A 356 -23.57 12.04 2.02
C ASN A 356 -24.37 13.35 2.18
N GLY A 357 -25.36 13.37 3.06
CA GLY A 357 -26.14 14.58 3.36
C GLY A 357 -27.27 14.86 2.38
N TRP A 358 -27.72 13.89 1.60
CA TRP A 358 -28.99 14.06 0.88
C TRP A 358 -30.17 13.99 1.85
N ILE A 359 -31.21 14.79 1.59
CA ILE A 359 -32.45 14.83 2.36
C ILE A 359 -33.64 14.60 1.43
N THR A 360 -34.64 13.87 1.92
CA THR A 360 -35.90 13.66 1.20
C THR A 360 -37.07 13.72 2.17
N TYR A 361 -38.26 14.00 1.62
CA TYR A 361 -39.52 14.02 2.36
C TYR A 361 -40.46 12.90 1.94
N ASP A 362 -40.03 12.00 1.04
CA ASP A 362 -40.84 10.88 0.58
C ASP A 362 -41.01 9.84 1.70
N LYS A 363 -42.26 9.61 2.10
CA LYS A 363 -42.60 8.73 3.22
C LYS A 363 -42.22 7.28 3.00
N GLU A 364 -42.20 6.80 1.75
CA GLU A 364 -41.82 5.42 1.44
C GLU A 364 -40.30 5.25 1.52
N ILE A 365 -39.55 6.21 0.98
CA ILE A 365 -38.08 6.17 1.01
C ILE A 365 -37.54 6.30 2.43
N LEU A 366 -38.10 7.22 3.23
CA LEU A 366 -37.69 7.43 4.62
C LEU A 366 -37.88 6.18 5.52
N LYS A 367 -38.76 5.27 5.13
CA LYS A 367 -39.09 4.03 5.86
C LYS A 367 -38.26 2.82 5.42
N LEU A 368 -37.45 2.91 4.36
CA LEU A 368 -36.55 1.83 3.97
C LEU A 368 -35.58 1.54 5.12
N ILE A 369 -35.27 0.27 5.35
CA ILE A 369 -34.50 -0.23 6.48
C ILE A 369 -33.34 -1.08 5.97
N ASP A 370 -32.15 -0.90 6.53
CA ASP A 370 -30.97 -1.72 6.26
C ASP A 370 -30.80 -2.89 7.27
N TYR A 371 -29.73 -3.68 7.13
CA TYR A 371 -29.45 -4.80 8.04
C TYR A 371 -29.28 -4.41 9.51
N GLU A 372 -28.86 -3.18 9.82
CA GLU A 372 -28.72 -2.69 11.20
C GLU A 372 -30.06 -2.29 11.81
N GLN A 373 -31.14 -2.43 11.05
CA GLN A 373 -32.47 -1.89 11.35
C GLN A 373 -32.49 -0.37 11.35
N ASP A 374 -31.49 0.26 10.72
CA ASP A 374 -31.41 1.70 10.56
C ASP A 374 -32.26 2.10 9.37
N SER A 375 -33.13 3.09 9.56
CA SER A 375 -33.90 3.65 8.44
C SER A 375 -33.11 4.72 7.70
N VAL A 376 -33.53 5.04 6.47
CA VAL A 376 -33.00 6.22 5.75
C VAL A 376 -33.18 7.48 6.60
N LEU A 377 -34.34 7.63 7.25
CA LEU A 377 -34.58 8.75 8.17
C LEU A 377 -33.54 8.79 9.30
N TYR A 378 -33.28 7.65 9.93
CA TYR A 378 -32.27 7.57 10.99
C TYR A 378 -30.88 7.95 10.47
N THR A 379 -30.52 7.47 9.27
CA THR A 379 -29.25 7.79 8.61
C THR A 379 -29.10 9.29 8.37
N ILE A 380 -30.13 9.96 7.85
CA ILE A 380 -30.15 11.43 7.67
C ILE A 380 -29.89 12.12 9.01
N ILE A 381 -30.66 11.76 10.04
CA ILE A 381 -30.55 12.37 11.38
C ILE A 381 -29.14 12.20 11.95
N LYS A 382 -28.57 10.99 11.87
CA LYS A 382 -27.25 10.66 12.42
C LYS A 382 -26.14 11.53 11.81
N ASN A 383 -26.20 11.79 10.51
CA ASN A 383 -25.19 12.60 9.82
C ASN A 383 -25.39 14.12 10.00
N TYR A 384 -26.61 14.57 10.29
CA TYR A 384 -26.97 15.98 10.41
C TYR A 384 -26.84 16.59 11.81
N THR A 385 -26.11 15.96 12.73
CA THR A 385 -25.91 16.41 14.13
C THR A 385 -25.25 17.79 14.32
N LYS A 386 -24.99 18.56 13.26
CA LYS A 386 -24.42 19.91 13.30
C LYS A 386 -25.29 21.04 12.73
N THR A 387 -26.44 20.78 12.09
CA THR A 387 -27.28 21.87 11.52
C THR A 387 -28.78 21.58 11.59
N LYS A 388 -29.54 22.64 11.90
CA LYS A 388 -31.00 22.71 12.09
C LYS A 388 -31.77 21.97 10.98
N LEU A 389 -32.32 20.79 11.26
CA LEU A 389 -33.31 20.15 10.38
C LEU A 389 -34.71 20.35 10.96
N VAL A 390 -35.61 20.93 10.16
CA VAL A 390 -36.95 21.38 10.57
C VAL A 390 -38.03 20.48 9.96
N CYS A 391 -38.92 19.99 10.83
CA CYS A 391 -40.24 19.40 10.57
C CYS A 391 -40.28 17.95 10.06
N ILE A 392 -40.65 17.00 10.94
CA ILE A 392 -41.10 15.65 10.56
C ILE A 392 -42.53 15.43 11.10
N ASP A 393 -43.40 14.93 10.23
CA ASP A 393 -44.77 14.48 10.55
C ASP A 393 -44.72 13.27 11.51
N TYR A 394 -45.42 13.31 12.65
CA TYR A 394 -45.36 12.24 13.66
C TYR A 394 -45.77 10.86 13.13
N ASP A 395 -46.59 10.80 12.07
CA ASP A 395 -46.97 9.53 11.44
C ASP A 395 -45.80 8.88 10.66
N LEU A 396 -44.74 9.62 10.33
CA LEU A 396 -43.46 9.09 9.83
C LEU A 396 -42.63 8.40 10.92
N LEU A 397 -42.88 8.72 12.20
CA LEU A 397 -42.13 8.20 13.36
C LEU A 397 -42.69 6.87 13.89
N LYS A 398 -43.77 6.34 13.29
CA LYS A 398 -44.20 4.95 13.51
C LYS A 398 -43.27 3.99 12.75
N LEU A 399 -41.99 4.00 13.09
CA LEU A 399 -41.03 3.00 12.63
C LEU A 399 -41.24 1.68 13.42
N PRO A 400 -40.91 0.51 12.84
CA PRO A 400 -41.07 -0.76 13.51
C PRO A 400 -40.29 -0.78 14.84
N ARG A 401 -40.83 -1.49 15.84
CA ARG A 401 -40.28 -1.55 17.21
C ARG A 401 -38.80 -2.02 17.18
N GLY A 402 -37.88 -1.18 17.67
CA GLY A 402 -36.42 -1.39 17.69
C GLY A 402 -35.66 -0.14 18.19
N ARG A 403 -34.34 -0.05 18.00
CA ARG A 403 -33.49 1.12 18.42
C ARG A 403 -34.06 2.47 17.96
N ASN A 404 -34.82 2.49 16.87
CA ASN A 404 -35.51 3.65 16.30
C ASN A 404 -36.53 4.34 17.24
N SER A 405 -37.16 3.62 18.18
CA SER A 405 -38.13 4.23 19.12
C SER A 405 -37.45 5.11 20.17
N TYR A 406 -36.18 4.83 20.49
CA TYR A 406 -35.40 5.58 21.48
C TYR A 406 -34.93 6.94 20.94
N ILE A 407 -34.66 6.99 19.63
CA ILE A 407 -34.08 8.17 18.97
C ILE A 407 -35.13 9.25 18.72
N CYS A 408 -36.39 8.88 18.47
CA CYS A 408 -37.49 9.86 18.44
C CYS A 408 -37.63 10.62 19.78
N ASN A 409 -37.33 9.96 20.90
CA ASN A 409 -37.30 10.58 22.23
C ASN A 409 -36.01 11.39 22.46
N GLU A 410 -34.83 10.88 22.07
CA GLU A 410 -33.56 11.61 22.23
C GLU A 410 -33.45 12.86 21.34
N LEU A 411 -33.99 12.84 20.12
CA LEU A 411 -33.99 13.99 19.21
C LEU A 411 -34.97 15.08 19.62
N ALA A 412 -36.10 14.72 20.22
CA ALA A 412 -36.97 15.68 20.87
C ALA A 412 -36.27 16.40 22.05
N LEU A 413 -35.25 15.77 22.66
CA LEU A 413 -34.51 16.29 23.81
C LEU A 413 -33.22 17.06 23.44
N LYS A 414 -32.63 16.84 22.26
CA LYS A 414 -31.38 17.49 21.79
C LYS A 414 -31.62 18.35 20.54
N ASN A 415 -32.01 19.61 20.76
CA ASN A 415 -32.03 20.78 19.84
C ASN A 415 -32.96 20.74 18.59
N ASN A 416 -33.87 21.74 18.50
CA ASN A 416 -34.51 22.33 17.30
C ASN A 416 -35.26 21.43 16.29
N PHE A 417 -36.01 20.42 16.72
CA PHE A 417 -36.93 19.69 15.84
C PHE A 417 -38.38 20.18 15.96
N LEU A 418 -39.00 20.58 14.84
CA LEU A 418 -40.45 20.75 14.75
C LEU A 418 -41.12 19.39 14.57
N ILE A 419 -42.09 19.04 15.42
CA ILE A 419 -42.96 17.88 15.23
C ILE A 419 -44.35 18.39 14.94
N LYS A 420 -44.88 18.16 13.74
CA LYS A 420 -46.30 18.40 13.46
C LYS A 420 -47.06 17.12 13.80
N SER A 421 -47.90 17.17 14.83
CA SER A 421 -48.77 16.04 15.21
C SER A 421 -50.18 16.49 15.52
N LYS A 422 -51.17 15.85 14.90
CA LYS A 422 -52.60 15.95 15.24
C LYS A 422 -52.99 15.08 16.45
N LYS A 423 -52.07 14.25 16.98
CA LYS A 423 -52.37 13.14 17.92
C LYS A 423 -51.48 13.06 19.17
N ILE A 424 -50.84 14.15 19.61
CA ILE A 424 -50.21 14.21 20.96
C ILE A 424 -51.32 14.40 22.02
N CYS A 425 -52.22 13.42 22.16
CA CYS A 425 -53.26 13.46 23.19
C CYS A 425 -53.21 12.28 24.17
N ASN A 426 -52.44 11.21 23.90
CA ASN A 426 -52.54 9.97 24.69
C ASN A 426 -51.34 9.59 25.55
N TYR A 427 -50.25 10.37 25.58
CA TYR A 427 -49.12 10.14 26.51
C TYR A 427 -48.85 11.34 27.41
N LYS A 428 -49.91 11.76 28.12
CA LYS A 428 -49.96 12.94 28.98
C LYS A 428 -49.07 12.84 30.24
N SER A 429 -48.79 11.63 30.74
CA SER A 429 -48.05 11.44 32.01
C SER A 429 -46.54 11.56 31.85
N ILE A 430 -45.96 10.93 30.83
CA ILE A 430 -44.51 10.93 30.58
C ILE A 430 -44.04 12.31 30.11
N PHE A 431 -44.82 12.98 29.24
CA PHE A 431 -44.48 14.32 28.77
C PHE A 431 -44.57 15.37 29.90
N ASN A 432 -45.47 15.19 30.86
CA ASN A 432 -45.65 16.12 31.98
C ASN A 432 -44.51 16.04 33.01
N SER A 433 -43.99 14.86 33.33
CA SER A 433 -42.89 14.76 34.30
C SER A 433 -41.59 15.33 33.72
N THR A 434 -41.26 14.96 32.48
CA THR A 434 -40.00 15.39 31.83
C THR A 434 -40.00 16.87 31.47
N PHE A 435 -41.14 17.45 31.05
CA PHE A 435 -41.25 18.89 30.78
C PHE A 435 -41.21 19.75 32.05
N THR A 436 -41.80 19.24 33.15
CA THR A 436 -41.76 19.92 34.45
C THR A 436 -40.35 19.88 35.04
N ASP A 437 -39.65 18.74 34.95
CA ASP A 437 -38.25 18.64 35.36
C ASP A 437 -37.32 19.50 34.50
N TYR A 438 -37.55 19.60 33.19
CA TYR A 438 -36.80 20.47 32.28
C TYR A 438 -36.93 21.96 32.65
N LEU A 439 -38.14 22.42 32.99
CA LEU A 439 -38.40 23.80 33.43
C LEU A 439 -37.83 24.11 34.83
N ILE A 440 -37.64 23.10 35.67
CA ILE A 440 -37.15 23.26 37.04
C ILE A 440 -35.61 23.17 37.11
N ASN A 441 -34.97 22.30 36.31
CA ASN A 441 -33.60 21.84 36.59
C ASN A 441 -32.50 22.20 35.59
N LYS A 442 -32.65 23.22 34.71
CA LYS A 442 -31.52 23.66 33.86
C LYS A 442 -31.08 25.11 34.09
N ASN A 443 -29.92 25.23 34.72
CA ASN A 443 -29.05 26.41 34.76
C ASN A 443 -28.05 26.43 33.58
N SER A 444 -28.36 25.84 32.41
CA SER A 444 -27.42 25.85 31.28
C SER A 444 -27.63 27.07 30.39
N SER A 445 -26.69 27.99 30.48
CA SER A 445 -26.51 29.18 29.65
C SER A 445 -26.50 28.87 28.15
N LYS A 446 -27.37 29.57 27.40
CA LYS A 446 -27.11 30.24 26.11
C LYS A 446 -28.38 30.72 25.38
N ILE A 447 -29.58 30.35 25.84
CA ILE A 447 -30.86 30.87 25.31
C ILE A 447 -31.81 31.10 26.50
N ASP A 448 -32.55 32.22 26.50
CA ASP A 448 -33.51 32.55 27.57
C ASP A 448 -34.63 31.48 27.62
N PRO A 449 -34.82 30.77 28.75
CA PRO A 449 -35.89 29.80 28.94
C PRO A 449 -37.29 30.35 28.65
N ASN A 450 -37.49 31.67 28.76
CA ASN A 450 -38.77 32.31 28.44
C ASN A 450 -39.07 32.27 26.93
N VAL A 451 -38.06 32.39 26.06
CA VAL A 451 -38.21 32.34 24.60
C VAL A 451 -38.61 30.94 24.15
N GLU A 452 -37.96 29.92 24.72
CA GLU A 452 -38.22 28.52 24.39
C GLU A 452 -39.62 28.09 24.85
N ALA A 453 -40.01 28.44 26.08
CA ALA A 453 -41.36 28.17 26.62
C ALA A 453 -42.48 28.85 25.80
N LEU A 454 -42.27 30.08 25.33
CA LEU A 454 -43.24 30.80 24.49
C LEU A 454 -43.40 30.14 23.11
N VAL A 455 -42.31 29.66 22.48
CA VAL A 455 -42.38 28.94 21.20
C VAL A 455 -43.13 27.61 21.34
N TYR A 456 -42.91 26.88 22.43
CA TYR A 456 -43.65 25.64 22.72
C TYR A 456 -45.15 25.87 22.99
N LEU A 457 -45.52 26.95 23.69
CA LEU A 457 -46.91 27.25 24.03
C LEU A 457 -47.73 27.81 22.86
N LYS A 458 -47.07 28.42 21.86
CA LYS A 458 -47.68 28.88 20.60
C LYS A 458 -48.25 27.73 19.74
N LEU A 459 -47.84 26.49 19.99
CA LEU A 459 -48.22 25.30 19.20
C LEU A 459 -49.38 24.49 19.79
N PHE A 460 -49.87 24.82 21.00
CA PHE A 460 -50.98 24.10 21.63
C PHE A 460 -52.31 24.83 21.47
N LYS A 461 -53.36 24.11 21.03
CA LYS A 461 -54.74 24.62 21.00
C LYS A 461 -55.27 25.04 22.39
N LYS A 462 -54.76 24.45 23.49
CA LYS A 462 -55.12 24.76 24.89
C LYS A 462 -53.91 24.64 25.83
N PRO A 463 -53.08 25.69 25.97
CA PRO A 463 -51.83 25.62 26.73
C PRO A 463 -52.03 25.54 28.26
N THR A 464 -53.18 25.98 28.77
CA THR A 464 -53.47 26.10 30.20
C THR A 464 -53.63 24.78 30.93
N THR A 465 -53.93 23.68 30.22
CA THR A 465 -54.09 22.35 30.84
C THR A 465 -52.78 21.66 31.19
N LEU A 466 -51.64 22.20 30.76
CA LEU A 466 -50.29 21.69 31.08
C LEU A 466 -49.61 22.46 32.23
N ILE A 467 -50.19 23.57 32.68
CA ILE A 467 -49.65 24.39 33.76
C ILE A 467 -50.01 23.71 35.08
N ASN A 468 -49.08 22.90 35.60
CA ASN A 468 -49.22 22.28 36.92
C ASN A 468 -49.33 23.37 38.01
N ARG A 469 -49.99 23.04 39.14
CA ARG A 469 -50.22 23.93 40.31
C ARG A 469 -48.93 24.64 40.83
N ASN A 470 -47.75 24.12 40.49
CA ASN A 470 -46.44 24.62 40.94
C ASN A 470 -45.92 25.86 40.19
N LEU A 471 -46.50 26.27 39.04
CA LEU A 471 -46.11 27.54 38.38
C LEU A 471 -46.69 28.78 39.08
N HIS A 472 -47.72 28.62 39.92
CA HIS A 472 -48.30 29.72 40.67
C HIS A 472 -47.47 30.16 41.88
N SER A 473 -46.59 29.29 42.40
CA SER A 473 -45.80 29.55 43.60
C SER A 473 -44.44 30.21 43.31
N SER A 474 -43.90 30.12 42.09
CA SER A 474 -42.60 30.71 41.75
C SER A 474 -42.70 32.09 41.09
N LYS A 475 -41.77 33.00 41.41
CA LYS A 475 -41.68 34.35 40.80
C LYS A 475 -41.59 34.28 39.28
N ARG A 476 -40.86 33.28 38.76
CA ARG A 476 -40.66 33.03 37.32
C ARG A 476 -41.95 32.52 36.66
N GLY A 477 -42.69 31.62 37.31
CA GLY A 477 -43.97 31.13 36.80
C GLY A 477 -45.06 32.19 36.73
N LYS A 478 -45.09 33.14 37.68
CA LYS A 478 -46.01 34.31 37.63
C LYS A 478 -45.69 35.26 36.47
N ILE A 479 -44.41 35.49 36.16
CA ILE A 479 -43.97 36.31 35.01
C ILE A 479 -44.40 35.63 33.70
N LEU A 480 -44.12 34.33 33.57
CA LEU A 480 -44.51 33.54 32.41
C LEU A 480 -46.03 33.54 32.20
N LEU A 481 -46.82 33.44 33.27
CA LEU A 481 -48.28 33.51 33.19
C LEU A 481 -48.78 34.87 32.69
N LYS A 482 -48.14 35.97 33.08
CA LYS A 482 -48.45 37.31 32.59
C LYS A 482 -48.10 37.46 31.11
N GLN A 483 -46.95 36.96 30.68
CA GLN A 483 -46.54 36.94 29.27
C GLN A 483 -47.50 36.12 28.41
N ILE A 484 -47.94 34.94 28.88
CA ILE A 484 -48.94 34.11 28.19
C ILE A 484 -50.29 34.85 28.07
N LYS A 485 -50.73 35.54 29.13
CA LYS A 485 -51.96 36.34 29.09
C LYS A 485 -51.84 37.51 28.11
N PHE A 486 -50.72 38.21 28.10
CA PHE A 486 -50.44 39.28 27.15
C PHE A 486 -50.45 38.77 25.71
N TYR A 487 -49.78 37.65 25.43
CA TYR A 487 -49.72 37.07 24.08
C TYR A 487 -51.10 36.65 23.54
N LYS A 488 -52.03 36.22 24.42
CA LYS A 488 -53.41 35.91 24.02
C LYS A 488 -54.22 37.13 23.57
N LEU A 489 -53.85 38.33 24.02
CA LEU A 489 -54.52 39.58 23.64
C LEU A 489 -54.04 40.11 22.28
N LEU A 490 -52.94 39.58 21.74
CA LEU A 490 -52.43 39.96 20.42
C LEU A 490 -53.27 39.33 19.31
N ASN A 491 -53.45 40.04 18.20
CA ASN A 491 -54.01 39.47 16.99
C ASN A 491 -52.98 38.59 16.25
N ASP A 492 -53.46 37.76 15.33
CA ASP A 492 -52.62 36.73 14.72
C ASP A 492 -51.52 37.28 13.79
N ASN A 493 -51.73 38.46 13.19
CA ASN A 493 -50.72 39.12 12.37
C ASN A 493 -49.54 39.64 13.20
N ILE A 494 -49.82 40.20 14.38
CA ILE A 494 -48.77 40.67 15.32
C ILE A 494 -48.04 39.47 15.93
N LYS A 495 -48.75 38.38 16.24
CA LYS A 495 -48.15 37.12 16.72
C LYS A 495 -47.16 36.54 15.71
N LEU A 496 -47.50 36.58 14.43
CA LEU A 496 -46.67 36.09 13.32
C LEU A 496 -45.42 36.97 13.12
N MET A 497 -45.58 38.30 13.19
CA MET A 497 -44.47 39.27 13.13
C MET A 497 -43.44 39.06 14.23
N PHE A 498 -43.86 38.83 15.48
CA PHE A 498 -42.93 38.53 16.59
C PHE A 498 -42.23 37.18 16.43
N LEU A 499 -42.90 36.20 15.78
CA LEU A 499 -42.34 34.86 15.54
C LEU A 499 -41.24 34.88 14.47
N LEU A 500 -41.43 35.66 13.40
CA LEU A 500 -40.46 35.77 12.31
C LEU A 500 -39.22 36.59 12.72
N ASN A 501 -39.40 37.59 13.60
CA ASN A 501 -38.33 38.50 14.01
C ASN A 501 -37.65 38.12 15.34
N ASN A 502 -38.05 37.01 15.97
CA ASN A 502 -37.47 36.52 17.22
C ASN A 502 -37.54 37.52 18.39
N ILE A 503 -38.58 38.37 18.41
CA ILE A 503 -38.83 39.37 19.45
C ILE A 503 -39.74 38.72 20.51
N CYS A 504 -39.31 38.78 21.77
CA CYS A 504 -39.92 38.06 22.88
C CYS A 504 -41.12 38.78 23.50
#